data_AF-A0A1B3NAM9-F1
#
_entry.id   AF-A0A1B3NAM9-F1
#
_cell.length_a   1.000
_cell.length_b   1.000
_cell.length_c   1.000
_cell.angle_alpha   90.00
_cell.angle_beta   90.00
_cell.angle_gamma   90.00
#
_symmetry.space_group_name_H-M   'P 1'
#
loop_
_entity.id
_entity.type
_entity.pdbx_description
1 polymer ?
#
loop_
_entity_poly.entity_id
_entity_poly.type
_entity_poly.pdbx_seq_one_letter_code
_entity_poly.pdbx_strand_id
1 'polypeptide(L)'
;MGFFRDISPIRAVGDLKTYWFDQQDHKWRFLLASLAATTTIFAAFFSESGFEVQWKRPEITWVTSFEPGRSDSEIAAENVANQERKEKLEAERLAREEERKAQYRRLAEQFGMDTE
;
A
#
# COMPACT_ATOMS: atom_id res chain seq x y z
N MET A 1 34.70 -1.25 9.73
CA MET A 1 33.59 -0.39 9.26
C MET A 1 34.04 1.06 9.28
N GLY A 2 34.42 1.64 8.13
CA GLY A 2 34.94 3.03 8.04
C GLY A 2 34.09 3.97 7.19
N PHE A 3 33.08 3.46 6.49
CA PHE A 3 32.34 4.19 5.46
C PHE A 3 31.70 5.50 5.97
N PHE A 4 31.11 5.49 7.17
CA PHE A 4 30.45 6.66 7.73
C PHE A 4 31.39 7.69 8.37
N ARG A 5 32.68 7.36 8.55
CA ARG A 5 33.68 8.31 9.08
C ARG A 5 34.12 9.33 8.02
N ASP A 6 34.08 8.91 6.76
CA ASP A 6 34.53 9.73 5.64
C ASP A 6 33.37 10.56 5.03
N ILE A 7 32.13 10.16 5.28
CA ILE A 7 30.91 10.88 4.87
C ILE A 7 30.52 11.88 5.96
N SER A 8 31.02 13.10 5.86
CA SER A 8 30.64 14.22 6.72
C SER A 8 29.87 15.28 5.92
N PRO A 9 28.57 15.52 6.22
CA PRO A 9 27.77 16.56 5.56
C PRO A 9 28.38 17.96 5.71
N ILE A 10 29.00 18.23 6.87
CA ILE A 10 29.63 19.51 7.16
C ILE A 10 30.85 19.73 6.26
N ARG A 11 31.66 18.68 6.06
CA ARG A 11 32.81 18.72 5.14
C ARG A 11 32.36 18.95 3.69
N ALA A 12 31.32 18.25 3.26
CA ALA A 12 30.78 18.39 1.91
C ALA A 12 30.29 19.81 1.60
N VAL A 13 29.64 20.48 2.56
CA VAL A 13 29.22 21.89 2.41
C VAL A 13 30.44 22.82 2.34
N GLY A 14 31.48 22.58 3.14
CA GLY A 14 32.73 23.33 3.11
C GLY A 14 33.47 23.19 1.77
N ASP A 15 33.53 21.98 1.22
CA ASP A 15 34.14 21.69 -0.07
C ASP A 15 33.36 22.36 -1.20
N LEU A 16 32.02 22.32 -1.16
CA LEU A 16 31.17 23.01 -2.13
C LEU A 16 31.39 24.52 -2.09
N LYS A 17 31.44 25.13 -0.91
CA LYS A 17 31.69 26.56 -0.74
C LYS A 17 33.06 26.93 -1.33
N THR A 18 34.09 26.16 -1.02
CA THR A 18 35.45 26.39 -1.51
C THR A 18 35.50 26.30 -3.04
N TYR A 19 34.90 25.25 -3.62
CA TYR A 19 34.78 25.11 -5.06
C TYR A 19 33.98 26.25 -5.69
N TRP A 20 32.92 26.73 -5.05
CA TRP A 20 32.09 27.79 -5.60
C TRP A 20 32.83 29.12 -5.73
N PHE A 21 33.68 29.48 -4.76
CA PHE A 21 34.42 30.75 -4.75
C PHE A 21 35.80 30.68 -5.44
N ASP A 22 36.31 29.49 -5.70
CA ASP A 22 37.55 29.29 -6.43
C ASP A 22 37.42 29.74 -7.91
N GLN A 23 38.50 30.20 -8.55
CA GLN A 23 38.48 30.68 -9.95
C GLN A 23 38.92 29.57 -10.90
N GLN A 24 38.02 28.62 -11.21
CA GLN A 24 38.28 27.65 -12.28
C GLN A 24 37.60 28.11 -13.56
N ASP A 25 38.38 28.21 -14.63
CA ASP A 25 37.92 28.68 -15.93
C ASP A 25 36.79 27.83 -16.54
N HIS A 26 36.71 26.56 -16.15
CA HIS A 26 35.81 25.58 -16.76
C HIS A 26 34.52 25.31 -15.96
N LYS A 27 34.35 25.91 -14.77
CA LYS A 27 33.20 25.69 -13.87
C LYS A 27 31.86 25.85 -14.58
N TRP A 28 31.71 26.95 -15.31
CA TRP A 28 30.48 27.26 -16.04
C TRP A 28 30.20 26.27 -17.17
N ARG A 29 31.23 25.73 -17.83
CA ARG A 29 31.05 24.74 -18.90
C ARG A 29 30.49 23.43 -18.35
N PHE A 30 31.05 22.96 -17.24
CA PHE A 30 30.56 21.74 -16.58
C PHE A 30 29.16 21.93 -15.99
N LEU A 31 28.88 23.11 -15.40
CA LEU A 31 27.55 23.44 -14.88
C LEU A 31 26.51 23.48 -16.00
N LEU A 32 26.83 24.12 -17.14
CA LEU A 32 25.92 24.16 -18.28
C LEU A 32 25.73 22.75 -18.89
N ALA A 33 26.78 21.95 -18.99
CA ALA A 33 26.68 20.59 -19.49
C ALA A 33 25.80 19.69 -18.60
N SER A 34 25.97 19.77 -17.28
CA SER A 34 25.16 18.99 -16.34
C SER A 34 23.70 19.44 -16.33
N LEU A 35 23.46 20.76 -16.38
CA LEU A 35 22.12 21.33 -16.48
C LEU A 35 21.44 20.93 -17.79
N ALA A 36 22.17 20.97 -18.91
CA ALA A 36 21.66 20.57 -20.22
C ALA A 36 21.28 19.09 -20.25
N ALA A 37 22.16 18.21 -19.74
CA ALA A 37 21.87 16.77 -19.66
C ALA A 37 20.63 16.48 -18.81
N THR A 38 20.56 17.09 -17.62
CA THR A 38 19.43 16.90 -16.68
C THR A 38 18.13 17.41 -17.30
N THR A 39 18.13 18.63 -17.82
CA THR A 39 16.94 19.24 -18.41
C THR A 39 16.46 18.50 -19.65
N THR A 40 17.37 17.98 -20.48
CA THR A 40 17.02 17.19 -21.67
C THR A 40 16.26 15.92 -21.28
N ILE A 41 16.74 15.21 -20.25
CA ILE A 41 16.08 14.00 -19.75
C ILE A 41 14.67 14.37 -19.25
N PHE A 42 14.56 15.36 -18.35
CA PHE A 42 13.25 15.75 -17.83
C PHE A 42 12.31 16.26 -18.93
N ALA A 43 12.79 17.04 -19.89
CA ALA A 43 11.98 17.52 -21.00
C ALA A 43 11.41 16.38 -21.85
N ALA A 44 12.21 15.34 -22.13
CA ALA A 44 11.73 14.13 -22.81
C ALA A 44 10.62 13.44 -21.99
N PHE A 45 10.86 13.25 -20.68
CA PHE A 45 9.85 12.71 -19.78
C PHE A 45 8.55 13.53 -19.78
N PHE A 46 8.64 14.86 -19.62
CA PHE A 46 7.48 15.75 -19.62
C PHE A 46 6.71 15.73 -20.94
N SER A 47 7.40 15.56 -22.07
CA SER A 47 6.79 15.50 -23.39
C SER A 47 6.01 14.21 -23.65
N GLU A 48 6.44 13.09 -23.06
CA GLU A 48 5.81 11.78 -23.23
C GLU A 48 4.84 11.44 -22.09
N SER A 49 5.04 12.02 -20.91
CA SER A 49 4.13 11.85 -19.79
C SER A 49 2.82 12.57 -20.12
N GLY A 50 1.82 11.79 -20.53
CA GLY A 50 0.44 12.25 -20.67
C GLY A 50 -0.12 12.71 -19.32
N PHE A 51 0.28 13.90 -18.87
CA PHE A 51 -0.23 14.58 -17.67
C PHE A 51 -1.71 14.98 -17.83
N GLU A 52 -2.35 14.63 -18.94
CA GLU A 52 -3.79 14.71 -19.17
C GLU A 52 -4.58 13.62 -18.43
N VAL A 53 -4.16 13.20 -17.24
CA VAL A 53 -5.10 12.49 -16.37
C VAL A 53 -5.85 13.55 -15.58
N GLN A 54 -6.84 14.18 -16.23
CA GLN A 54 -7.87 14.86 -15.46
C GLN A 54 -8.44 13.84 -14.48
N TRP A 55 -8.22 14.08 -13.19
CA TRP A 55 -8.74 13.24 -12.12
C TRP A 55 -10.27 13.34 -12.14
N LYS A 56 -10.93 12.55 -13.00
CA LYS A 56 -12.38 12.44 -13.01
C LYS A 56 -12.78 11.75 -11.72
N ARG A 57 -13.62 12.41 -10.92
CA ARG A 57 -14.25 11.73 -9.78
C ARG A 57 -14.94 10.49 -10.31
N PRO A 58 -14.75 9.31 -9.69
CA PRO A 58 -15.45 8.12 -10.14
C PRO A 58 -16.96 8.37 -10.07
N GLU A 59 -17.68 7.99 -11.11
CA GLU A 59 -19.14 7.98 -11.10
C GLU A 59 -19.59 6.86 -10.16
N ILE A 60 -20.06 7.23 -8.97
CA ILE A 60 -20.56 6.27 -7.98
C ILE A 60 -21.99 5.87 -8.38
N THR A 61 -22.14 4.68 -8.95
CA THR A 61 -23.46 4.06 -9.15
C THR A 61 -23.83 3.26 -7.90
N TRP A 62 -24.80 3.76 -7.12
CA TRP A 62 -25.33 3.02 -5.98
C TRP A 62 -26.33 1.96 -6.47
N VAL A 63 -25.92 0.69 -6.43
CA VAL A 63 -26.80 -0.45 -6.66
C VAL A 63 -27.40 -0.85 -5.33
N THR A 64 -28.56 -0.31 -4.98
CA THR A 64 -29.31 -0.75 -3.80
C THR A 64 -30.02 -2.06 -4.13
N SER A 65 -29.72 -3.14 -3.39
CA SER A 65 -30.40 -4.44 -3.58
C SER A 65 -31.79 -4.50 -2.93
N PHE A 66 -32.15 -3.50 -2.14
CA PHE A 66 -33.42 -3.42 -1.42
C PHE A 66 -34.40 -2.49 -2.16
N GLU A 67 -35.69 -2.82 -2.07
CA GLU A 67 -36.75 -2.01 -2.66
C GLU A 67 -36.80 -0.62 -2.00
N PRO A 68 -36.90 0.47 -2.78
CA PRO A 68 -37.06 1.81 -2.22
C PRO A 68 -38.47 1.94 -1.60
N GLY A 69 -38.55 2.34 -0.33
CA GLY A 69 -39.82 2.61 0.38
C GLY A 69 -40.29 1.52 1.35
N ARG A 70 -39.44 0.54 1.66
CA ARG A 70 -39.73 -0.47 2.69
C ARG A 70 -40.02 0.18 4.05
N SER A 71 -40.97 -0.41 4.77
CA SER A 71 -41.31 0.04 6.12
C SER A 71 -40.31 -0.46 7.17
N ASP A 72 -40.15 0.28 8.26
CA ASP A 72 -39.25 -0.09 9.35
C ASP A 72 -39.59 -1.46 9.97
N SER A 73 -40.88 -1.84 10.01
CA SER A 73 -41.32 -3.14 10.50
C SER A 73 -40.89 -4.29 9.59
N GLU A 74 -40.93 -4.08 8.28
CA GLU A 74 -40.46 -5.05 7.29
C GLU A 74 -38.94 -5.21 7.32
N ILE A 75 -38.21 -4.11 7.52
CA ILE A 75 -36.75 -4.12 7.71
C ILE A 75 -36.39 -4.90 8.98
N ALA A 76 -37.10 -4.65 10.08
CA ALA A 76 -36.88 -5.35 11.34
C ALA A 76 -37.15 -6.87 11.21
N ALA A 77 -38.25 -7.25 10.56
CA ALA A 77 -38.58 -8.66 10.33
C ALA A 77 -37.53 -9.37 9.48
N GLU A 78 -37.06 -8.74 8.40
CA GLU A 78 -36.02 -9.32 7.55
C GLU A 78 -34.68 -9.43 8.31
N ASN A 79 -34.33 -8.42 9.11
CA ASN A 79 -33.11 -8.44 9.91
C ASN A 79 -33.11 -9.59 10.90
N VAL A 80 -34.23 -9.85 11.60
CA VAL A 80 -34.36 -11.00 12.51
C VAL A 80 -34.15 -12.31 11.75
N ALA A 81 -34.85 -12.51 10.62
CA ALA A 81 -34.70 -13.71 9.79
C ALA A 81 -33.27 -13.87 9.23
N ASN A 82 -32.56 -12.77 8.97
CA ASN A 82 -31.15 -12.77 8.57
C ASN A 82 -30.23 -13.16 9.73
N GLN A 83 -30.48 -12.67 10.96
CA GLN A 83 -29.69 -13.04 12.13
C GLN A 83 -29.85 -14.52 12.46
N GLU A 84 -31.06 -15.06 12.47
CA GLU A 84 -31.29 -16.49 12.74
C GLU A 84 -30.55 -17.38 11.73
N ARG A 85 -30.57 -17.02 10.44
CA ARG A 85 -29.81 -17.72 9.41
C ARG A 85 -28.31 -17.64 9.65
N LYS A 86 -27.81 -16.46 10.01
CA LYS A 86 -26.39 -16.24 10.28
C LYS A 86 -25.93 -17.08 11.48
N GLU A 87 -26.68 -17.05 12.58
CA GLU A 87 -26.39 -17.81 13.80
C GLU A 87 -26.35 -19.31 13.53
N LYS A 88 -27.31 -19.84 12.74
CA LYS A 88 -27.31 -21.25 12.34
C LYS A 88 -26.05 -21.62 11.55
N LEU A 89 -25.68 -20.82 10.56
CA LEU A 89 -24.49 -21.07 9.75
C LEU A 89 -23.19 -20.97 10.57
N GLU A 90 -23.15 -20.06 11.54
CA GLU A 90 -22.03 -19.89 12.45
C GLU A 90 -21.87 -21.08 13.40
N ALA A 91 -22.98 -21.59 13.94
CA ALA A 91 -22.98 -22.81 14.75
C ALA A 91 -22.48 -24.03 13.95
N GLU A 92 -22.94 -24.20 12.72
CA GLU A 92 -22.46 -25.27 11.82
C GLU A 92 -20.98 -25.11 11.46
N ARG A 93 -20.50 -23.87 11.28
CA ARG A 93 -19.07 -23.60 11.04
C ARG A 93 -18.23 -23.96 12.26
N LEU A 94 -18.65 -23.56 13.45
CA LEU A 94 -17.93 -23.83 14.69
C LEU A 94 -17.87 -25.34 14.98
N ALA A 95 -18.97 -26.06 14.76
CA ALA A 95 -18.98 -27.52 14.88
C ALA A 95 -17.95 -28.18 13.96
N ARG A 96 -17.90 -27.77 12.68
CA ARG A 96 -16.90 -28.26 11.72
C ARG A 96 -15.47 -27.87 12.09
N GLU A 97 -15.26 -26.70 12.68
CA GLU A 97 -13.94 -26.28 13.17
C GLU A 97 -13.47 -27.15 14.33
N GLU A 98 -14.32 -27.43 15.30
CA GLU A 98 -14.01 -28.32 16.42
C GLU A 98 -13.76 -29.76 15.97
N GLU A 99 -14.56 -30.28 15.04
CA GLU A 99 -14.33 -31.59 14.42
C GLU A 99 -12.96 -31.66 13.71
N ARG A 100 -12.60 -30.63 12.93
CA ARG A 100 -11.30 -30.55 12.28
C ARG A 100 -10.16 -30.50 13.30
N LYS A 101 -10.27 -29.67 14.34
CA LYS A 101 -9.27 -29.62 15.43
C LYS A 101 -9.12 -30.99 16.09
N ALA A 102 -10.23 -31.68 16.39
CA ALA A 102 -10.20 -33.02 16.98
C ALA A 102 -9.52 -34.05 16.06
N GLN A 103 -9.77 -34.00 14.74
CA GLN A 103 -9.09 -34.84 13.76
C GLN A 103 -7.57 -34.58 13.75
N TYR A 104 -7.15 -33.31 13.75
CA TYR A 104 -5.74 -32.95 13.80
C TYR A 104 -5.05 -33.39 15.09
N ARG A 105 -5.70 -33.26 16.26
CA ARG A 105 -5.18 -33.76 17.54
C ARG A 105 -4.94 -35.27 17.48
N ARG A 106 -5.91 -36.05 16.99
CA ARG A 106 -5.78 -37.52 16.82
C ARG A 106 -4.62 -37.90 15.89
N LEU A 107 -4.43 -37.17 14.80
CA LEU A 107 -3.29 -37.41 13.89
C LEU A 107 -1.97 -37.08 14.59
N ALA A 108 -1.89 -35.97 15.32
CA ALA A 108 -0.68 -35.57 16.02
C ALA A 108 -0.29 -36.57 17.13
N GLU A 109 -1.26 -37.10 17.88
CA GLU A 109 -1.05 -38.20 18.83
C GLU A 109 -0.46 -39.45 18.15
N GLN A 110 -0.98 -39.84 16.97
CA GLN A 110 -0.45 -40.98 16.20
C GLN A 110 1.00 -40.78 15.73
N PHE A 111 1.39 -39.53 15.45
CA PHE A 111 2.75 -39.17 15.06
C PHE A 111 3.67 -38.84 16.27
N GLY A 112 3.19 -38.99 17.50
CA GLY A 112 3.98 -38.76 18.72
C GLY A 112 4.30 -37.29 19.00
N MET A 113 3.49 -36.35 18.48
CA MET A 113 3.61 -34.92 18.75
C MET A 113 2.81 -34.54 20.01
N ASP A 114 3.35 -33.64 20.83
CA ASP A 114 2.65 -33.11 22.01
C ASP A 114 1.51 -32.17 21.58
N THR A 115 0.33 -32.31 22.20
CA THR A 115 -0.91 -31.65 21.75
C THR A 115 -1.66 -30.88 22.84
N GLU A 116 -1.04 -30.70 24.03
CA GLU A 116 -1.54 -29.82 25.08
C GLU A 116 -1.17 -28.34 24.87
#